data_AF-A0A443SSA9-F1
#
_entry.id   AF-A0A443SSA9-F1
#
_cell.length_a   1.000
_cell.length_b   1.000
_cell.length_c   1.000
_cell.angle_alpha   90.00
_cell.angle_beta   90.00
_cell.angle_gamma   90.00
#
_symmetry.space_group_name_H-M   'P 1'
#
loop_
_entity.id
_entity.type
_entity.pdbx_description
1 polymer ?
#
loop_
_entity_poly.entity_id
_entity_poly.type
_entity_poly.pdbx_seq_one_letter_code
_entity_poly.pdbx_strand_id
1 'polypeptide(L)'
;MDNVDMITEDDRRWPIGLYGLPTRSGKIKDLSKFDAQFFGVHGKQANLMDPQARLLLELTYEALCDAGMNPQTLRGTRTGVYVGACVSEVEEGLAQDVSKVSGYALTGCSRS
;
A
#
# COMPACT_ATOMS: atom_id res chain seq x y z
N MET A 1 -20.39 0.78 20.63
CA MET A 1 -19.20 1.11 19.84
C MET A 1 -18.70 2.43 20.38
N ASP A 2 -17.54 2.42 21.04
CA ASP A 2 -16.98 3.64 21.62
C ASP A 2 -16.59 4.63 20.51
N ASN A 3 -16.99 5.90 20.69
CA ASN A 3 -16.75 6.99 19.76
C ASN A 3 -15.28 7.45 19.82
N VAL A 4 -14.36 6.58 19.38
CA VAL A 4 -12.92 6.85 19.40
C VAL A 4 -12.53 7.62 18.14
N ASP A 5 -11.97 8.81 18.33
CA ASP A 5 -11.41 9.62 17.24
C ASP A 5 -10.10 8.98 16.74
N MET A 6 -10.08 8.59 15.46
CA MET A 6 -8.91 7.98 14.82
C MET A 6 -7.91 9.02 14.27
N ILE A 7 -8.22 10.31 14.36
CA ILE A 7 -7.34 11.40 13.92
C ILE A 7 -6.37 11.77 15.04
N THR A 8 -5.08 11.63 14.76
CA THR A 8 -4.01 11.76 15.76
C THR A 8 -3.07 12.92 15.45
N GLU A 9 -2.46 13.48 16.49
CA GLU A 9 -1.35 14.42 16.42
C GLU A 9 -0.06 13.66 16.75
N ASP A 10 0.68 13.27 15.71
CA ASP A 10 1.93 12.53 15.85
C ASP A 10 2.83 12.77 14.63
N ASP A 11 4.11 12.47 14.79
CA ASP A 11 5.15 12.65 13.78
C ASP A 11 5.31 11.44 12.82
N ARG A 12 4.33 10.51 12.74
CA ARG A 12 4.52 9.23 12.01
C ARG A 12 4.74 9.39 10.50
N ARG A 13 4.24 10.48 9.93
CA ARG A 13 4.36 10.76 8.48
C ARG A 13 5.36 11.88 8.21
N TRP A 14 5.28 12.95 8.99
CA TRP A 14 6.15 14.12 8.89
C TRP A 14 6.15 14.84 10.26
N PRO A 15 7.15 15.70 10.53
CA PRO A 15 7.17 16.50 11.75
C PRO A 15 5.90 17.36 11.91
N ILE A 16 5.36 17.42 13.12
CA ILE A 16 4.19 18.23 13.46
C ILE A 16 4.46 19.70 13.13
N GLY A 17 3.50 20.34 12.46
CA GLY A 17 3.57 21.76 12.09
C GLY A 17 4.51 22.07 10.91
N LEU A 18 5.01 21.04 10.20
CA LEU A 18 5.78 21.22 8.97
C LEU A 18 5.01 22.15 8.00
N TYR A 19 5.65 23.23 7.53
CA TYR A 19 5.06 24.25 6.64
C TYR A 19 3.76 24.90 7.15
N GLY A 20 3.47 24.85 8.46
CA GLY A 20 2.21 25.34 9.00
C GLY A 20 1.00 24.45 8.68
N LEU A 21 1.24 23.19 8.31
CA LEU A 21 0.19 22.20 8.09
C LEU A 21 -0.59 21.92 9.39
N PRO A 22 -1.88 21.51 9.28
CA PRO A 22 -2.63 21.02 10.43
C PRO A 22 -1.88 19.88 11.14
N THR A 23 -1.89 19.93 12.48
CA THR A 23 -1.16 18.96 13.31
C THR A 23 -1.85 17.58 13.37
N ARG A 24 -3.13 17.52 13.01
CA ARG A 24 -3.98 16.33 13.14
C ARG A 24 -4.26 15.72 11.77
N SER A 25 -4.02 14.41 11.65
CA SER A 25 -4.36 13.64 10.45
C SER A 25 -4.68 12.17 10.78
N GLY A 26 -5.48 11.54 9.92
CA GLY A 26 -5.76 10.11 10.00
C GLY A 26 -4.61 9.31 9.38
N LYS A 27 -3.97 8.44 10.16
CA LYS A 27 -2.77 7.72 9.74
C LYS A 27 -2.97 6.22 9.94
N ILE A 28 -2.62 5.44 8.92
CA ILE A 28 -2.58 3.97 9.01
C ILE A 28 -1.52 3.58 10.06
N LYS A 29 -1.84 2.61 10.91
CA LYS A 29 -0.99 2.21 12.05
C LYS A 29 0.39 1.73 11.62
N ASP A 30 0.44 0.94 10.54
CA ASP A 30 1.67 0.35 10.02
C ASP A 30 1.58 0.25 8.50
N LEU A 31 2.63 0.70 7.82
CA LEU A 31 2.77 0.69 6.36
C LEU A 31 3.98 -0.13 5.91
N SER A 32 4.74 -0.66 6.87
CA SER A 32 5.98 -1.38 6.61
C SER A 32 5.75 -2.88 6.41
N LYS A 33 4.66 -3.40 6.97
CA LYS A 33 4.31 -4.83 6.94
C LYS A 33 3.80 -5.26 5.58
N PHE A 34 4.28 -6.43 5.14
CA PHE A 34 3.80 -7.14 3.97
C PHE A 34 4.34 -8.58 3.96
N ASP A 35 3.49 -9.58 3.74
CA ASP A 35 3.92 -10.97 3.55
C ASP A 35 4.38 -11.24 2.10
N ALA A 36 5.60 -10.80 1.81
CA ALA A 36 6.18 -10.92 0.46
C ALA A 36 6.29 -12.38 -0.01
N GLN A 37 6.56 -13.33 0.88
CA GLN A 37 6.74 -14.73 0.51
C GLN A 37 5.41 -15.35 0.08
N PHE A 38 4.31 -15.05 0.78
CA PHE A 38 2.99 -15.52 0.43
C PHE A 38 2.56 -15.07 -0.97
N PHE A 39 2.83 -13.81 -1.32
CA PHE A 39 2.52 -13.25 -2.65
C PHE A 39 3.58 -13.56 -3.71
N GLY A 40 4.63 -14.32 -3.38
CA GLY A 40 5.69 -14.71 -4.33
C GLY A 40 6.58 -13.55 -4.79
N VAL A 41 6.68 -12.47 -4.00
CA VAL A 41 7.49 -11.29 -4.29
C VAL A 41 8.86 -11.44 -3.63
N HIS A 42 9.94 -11.18 -4.37
CA HIS A 42 11.27 -11.17 -3.77
C HIS A 42 11.41 -9.97 -2.81
N GLY A 43 11.97 -10.17 -1.61
CA GLY A 43 12.14 -9.09 -0.61
C GLY A 43 12.77 -7.79 -1.12
N LYS A 44 13.68 -7.82 -2.11
CA LYS A 44 14.20 -6.60 -2.74
C LYS A 44 13.14 -5.84 -3.54
N GLN A 45 12.25 -6.57 -4.21
CA GLN A 45 11.12 -5.98 -4.94
C GLN A 45 10.04 -5.49 -3.97
N ALA A 46 9.76 -6.24 -2.90
CA ALA A 46 8.80 -5.86 -1.88
C ALA A 46 9.12 -4.49 -1.23
N ASN A 47 10.41 -4.20 -1.00
CA ASN A 47 10.85 -2.89 -0.49
C ASN A 47 10.62 -1.73 -1.47
N LEU A 48 10.49 -2.02 -2.76
CA LEU A 48 10.26 -1.03 -3.82
C LEU A 48 8.78 -0.94 -4.22
N MET A 49 7.89 -1.75 -3.61
CA MET A 49 6.46 -1.70 -3.87
C MET A 49 5.81 -0.56 -3.06
N ASP A 50 4.88 0.13 -3.72
CA ASP A 50 4.00 1.10 -3.05
C ASP A 50 3.29 0.40 -1.87
N PRO A 51 3.34 0.94 -0.64
CA PRO A 51 2.57 0.44 0.50
C PRO A 51 1.08 0.26 0.20
N GLN A 52 0.50 1.10 -0.66
CA GLN A 52 -0.90 0.96 -1.09
C GLN A 52 -1.13 -0.36 -1.84
N ALA A 53 -0.22 -0.72 -2.76
CA ALA A 53 -0.30 -1.98 -3.50
C ALA A 53 -0.10 -3.19 -2.58
N ARG A 54 0.81 -3.09 -1.60
CA ARG A 54 1.04 -4.14 -0.59
C ARG A 54 -0.20 -4.39 0.27
N LEU A 55 -0.80 -3.33 0.82
CA LEU A 55 -2.03 -3.43 1.60
C LEU A 55 -3.21 -3.94 0.77
N LEU A 56 -3.30 -3.50 -0.50
CA LEU A 56 -4.37 -3.96 -1.39
C LEU A 56 -4.32 -5.47 -1.62
N LEU A 57 -3.13 -6.05 -1.80
CA LEU A 57 -2.97 -7.49 -1.97
C LEU A 57 -3.44 -8.28 -0.75
N GLU A 58 -3.09 -7.83 0.46
CA GLU A 58 -3.52 -8.47 1.70
C GLU A 58 -5.03 -8.32 1.94
N LEU A 59 -5.55 -7.09 1.85
CA LEU A 59 -6.96 -6.81 2.12
C LEU A 59 -7.91 -7.48 1.11
N THR A 60 -7.50 -7.60 -0.15
CA THR A 60 -8.31 -8.33 -1.15
C THR A 60 -8.35 -9.82 -0.86
N TYR A 61 -7.24 -10.41 -0.41
CA TYR A 61 -7.22 -11.80 0.03
C TYR A 61 -8.08 -12.02 1.27
N GLU A 62 -7.95 -11.15 2.28
CA GLU A 62 -8.77 -11.18 3.50
C GLU A 62 -10.26 -11.04 3.20
N ALA A 63 -10.65 -10.12 2.31
CA ALA A 63 -12.04 -9.91 1.92
C ALA A 63 -12.65 -11.14 1.22
N LEU A 64 -11.86 -11.85 0.39
CA LEU A 64 -12.31 -13.09 -0.23
C LEU A 64 -12.51 -14.19 0.83
N CYS A 65 -11.59 -14.31 1.79
CA CYS A 65 -11.70 -15.28 2.88
C CYS A 65 -12.85 -14.96 3.83
N ASP A 66 -13.09 -13.68 4.15
CA ASP A 66 -14.22 -13.22 4.97
C ASP A 66 -15.57 -13.56 4.31
N ALA A 67 -15.64 -13.45 2.98
CA ALA A 67 -16.80 -13.90 2.20
C ALA A 67 -16.94 -15.44 2.12
N GLY A 68 -16.06 -16.21 2.75
CA GLY A 68 -16.05 -17.68 2.70
C GLY A 68 -15.63 -18.26 1.35
N MET A 69 -15.04 -17.44 0.47
CA MET A 69 -14.55 -17.89 -0.83
C MET A 69 -13.10 -18.37 -0.71
N ASN A 70 -12.77 -19.44 -1.42
CA ASN A 70 -11.39 -19.84 -1.61
C ASN A 70 -10.81 -19.07 -2.82
N PRO A 71 -9.81 -18.20 -2.66
CA PRO A 71 -9.25 -17.43 -3.78
C PRO A 71 -8.74 -18.29 -4.95
N GLN A 72 -8.37 -19.55 -4.69
CA GLN A 72 -7.96 -20.48 -5.74
C GLN A 72 -9.08 -20.83 -6.71
N THR A 73 -10.36 -20.78 -6.29
CA THR A 73 -11.50 -21.11 -7.17
C THR A 73 -11.80 -20.00 -8.17
N LEU A 74 -11.31 -18.79 -7.94
CA LEU A 74 -11.47 -17.66 -8.88
C LEU A 74 -10.38 -17.65 -9.96
N ARG A 75 -9.34 -18.49 -9.85
CA ARG A 75 -8.25 -18.53 -10.84
C ARG A 75 -8.77 -19.02 -12.19
N GLY A 76 -8.48 -18.26 -13.25
CA GLY A 76 -8.93 -18.56 -14.62
C GLY A 76 -10.39 -18.21 -14.90
N THR A 77 -11.11 -17.64 -13.93
CA THR A 77 -12.47 -17.14 -14.16
C THR A 77 -12.45 -15.76 -14.82
N ARG A 78 -13.61 -15.31 -15.32
CA ARG A 78 -13.79 -13.96 -15.88
C ARG A 78 -14.03 -12.91 -14.78
N THR A 79 -13.29 -12.98 -13.68
CA THR A 79 -13.38 -12.02 -12.57
C THR A 79 -12.58 -10.78 -12.90
N GLY A 80 -13.21 -9.60 -12.85
CA GLY A 80 -12.55 -8.31 -13.02
C GLY A 80 -12.10 -7.70 -11.69
N VAL A 81 -11.07 -6.85 -11.72
CA VAL A 81 -10.58 -6.08 -10.56
C VAL A 81 -10.67 -4.61 -10.91
N TYR A 82 -11.31 -3.82 -10.06
CA TYR A 82 -11.45 -2.38 -10.22
C TYR A 82 -10.91 -1.69 -8.96
N VAL A 83 -9.94 -0.78 -9.12
CA VAL A 83 -9.27 -0.10 -8.01
C VAL A 83 -9.42 1.40 -8.19
N GLY A 84 -9.99 2.06 -7.19
CA GLY A 84 -9.94 3.52 -7.10
C GLY A 84 -8.61 3.94 -6.46
N ALA A 85 -7.70 4.50 -7.26
CA ALA A 85 -6.41 5.00 -6.78
C ALA A 85 -6.23 6.47 -7.17
N CYS A 86 -5.60 7.26 -6.30
CA CYS A 86 -5.18 8.63 -6.58
C CYS A 86 -3.74 8.79 -6.09
N VAL A 87 -2.86 9.34 -6.96
CA VAL A 87 -1.44 9.70 -6.73
C VAL A 87 -0.60 8.61 -6.02
N SER A 88 0.39 8.04 -6.72
CA SER A 88 1.46 7.28 -6.07
C SER A 88 2.62 8.21 -5.72
N GLU A 89 2.67 8.65 -4.46
CA GLU A 89 3.79 9.46 -3.94
C GLU A 89 5.09 8.65 -3.87
N VAL A 90 4.99 7.30 -3.87
CA VAL A 90 6.15 6.40 -3.83
C VAL A 90 6.82 6.29 -5.19
N GLU A 91 6.05 6.31 -6.29
CA GLU A 91 6.60 6.41 -7.65
C GLU A 91 7.49 7.65 -7.77
N GLU A 92 6.99 8.81 -7.31
CA GLU A 92 7.73 10.07 -7.35
C GLU A 92 8.97 10.05 -6.45
N GLY A 93 8.85 9.55 -5.22
CA GLY A 93 9.97 9.46 -4.28
C GLY A 93 11.09 8.52 -4.73
N LEU A 94 10.76 7.39 -5.35
CA LEU A 94 11.74 6.43 -5.87
C LEU A 94 12.41 6.90 -7.18
N ALA A 95 11.71 7.72 -7.97
CA ALA A 95 12.21 8.23 -9.25
C ALA A 95 13.11 9.47 -9.14
N GLN A 96 13.19 10.14 -7.98
CA GLN A 96 13.98 11.38 -7.83
C GLN A 96 15.50 11.18 -7.98
N ASP A 97 16.06 10.04 -7.55
CA ASP A 97 17.49 9.77 -7.66
C ASP A 97 17.76 8.76 -8.78
N VAL A 98 17.96 9.27 -10.00
CA VAL A 98 18.20 8.48 -11.22
C VAL A 98 19.34 7.46 -11.07
N SER A 99 20.32 7.72 -10.20
CA SER A 99 21.43 6.80 -9.94
C SER A 99 21.05 5.59 -9.09
N LYS A 100 19.93 5.66 -8.34
CA LYS A 100 19.39 4.62 -7.47
C LYS A 100 18.10 4.00 -7.98
N VAL A 101 17.54 4.50 -9.09
CA VAL A 101 16.35 3.93 -9.73
C VAL A 101 16.65 2.51 -10.21
N SER A 102 15.98 1.54 -9.59
CA SER A 102 15.98 0.15 -10.04
C SER A 102 14.81 -0.09 -11.00
N GLY A 103 15.02 -0.87 -12.07
CA GLY A 103 13.95 -1.20 -13.02
C GLY A 103 12.72 -1.89 -12.39
N TYR A 104 12.86 -2.47 -11.19
CA TYR A 104 11.76 -3.06 -10.44
C TYR A 104 10.82 -2.04 -9.77
N ALA A 105 11.28 -0.80 -9.54
CA ALA A 105 10.45 0.26 -8.99
C ALA A 105 9.26 0.56 -9.91
N LEU A 106 9.49 0.50 -11.23
CA LEU A 106 8.45 0.70 -12.23
C LEU A 106 7.37 -0.39 -12.15
N THR A 107 7.75 -1.68 -12.02
CA THR A 107 6.79 -2.78 -11.89
C THR A 107 6.06 -2.79 -10.55
N GLY A 108 6.69 -2.31 -9.48
CA GLY A 108 6.10 -2.20 -8.15
C GLY A 108 5.10 -1.04 -8.00
N CYS A 109 5.13 -0.08 -8.95
CA CYS A 109 4.29 1.12 -8.96
C CYS A 109 3.51 1.27 -10.29
N SER A 110 3.45 0.23 -11.14
CA SER A 110 2.84 0.32 -12.47
C SER A 110 1.35 0.64 -12.38
N ARG A 111 0.95 1.77 -12.96
CA ARG A 111 -0.45 2.13 -13.25
C ARG A 111 -0.81 1.54 -14.61
N SER A 112 -1.80 0.65 -14.67
CA SER A 112 -2.38 0.19 -15.95
C SER A 112 -3.60 1.03 -16.30
#